data_AF-A0A8T3NI49-F1
#
_entry.id   AF-A0A8T3NI49-F1
#
_cell.length_a   1.000
_cell.length_b   1.000
_cell.length_c   1.000
_cell.angle_alpha   90.00
_cell.angle_beta   90.00
_cell.angle_gamma   90.00
#
_symmetry.space_group_name_H-M   'P 1'
#
loop_
_entity.id
_entity.type
_entity.pdbx_description
1 polymer ?
#
loop_
_entity_poly.entity_id
_entity_poly.type
_entity_poly.pdbx_seq_one_letter_code
_entity_poly.pdbx_strand_id
1 'polypeptide(L)'
;MQSSLIGKIQKANMYAREPERIAFSEFSTTFRGEHDSYDVSFREGRWSCACHFFPTSGICSHVMALQKLIGPMLPMEARYWPVSSPVPGTNGH
;
A
#
# COMPACT_ATOMS: atom_id res chain seq x y z
N MET A 1 4.76 28.78 -26.08
CA MET A 1 3.86 28.08 -25.12
C MET A 1 4.18 26.57 -24.99
N GLN A 2 5.46 26.16 -25.04
CA GLN A 2 5.90 24.78 -24.74
C GLN A 2 6.63 24.68 -23.38
N SER A 3 6.96 25.83 -22.78
CA SER A 3 7.67 25.93 -21.50
C SER A 3 6.86 25.41 -20.31
N SER A 4 5.53 25.52 -20.34
CA SER A 4 4.67 25.03 -19.26
C SER A 4 4.61 23.50 -19.19
N LEU A 5 4.72 22.80 -20.33
CA LEU A 5 4.77 21.33 -20.36
C LEU A 5 6.14 20.82 -19.93
N ILE A 6 7.22 21.43 -20.42
CA ILE A 6 8.60 21.11 -20.02
C ILE A 6 8.75 21.25 -18.50
N GLY A 7 8.28 22.36 -17.93
CA GLY A 7 8.31 22.58 -16.48
C GLY A 7 7.50 21.55 -15.68
N LYS A 8 6.35 21.11 -16.21
CA LYS A 8 5.54 20.03 -15.58
C LYS A 8 6.26 18.69 -15.62
N ILE A 9 6.90 18.34 -16.73
CA ILE A 9 7.69 17.11 -16.87
C ILE A 9 8.87 17.12 -15.88
N GLN A 10 9.58 18.23 -15.78
CA GLN A 10 10.68 18.39 -14.81
C GLN A 10 10.20 18.20 -13.37
N LYS A 11 9.08 18.83 -13.00
CA LYS A 11 8.46 18.66 -11.67
C LYS A 11 8.01 17.23 -11.41
N ALA A 12 7.39 16.57 -12.39
CA ALA A 12 6.99 15.16 -12.25
C ALA A 12 8.19 14.25 -11.94
N ASN A 13 9.31 14.44 -12.64
CA ASN A 13 10.56 13.71 -12.39
C ASN A 13 11.17 14.04 -11.02
N MET A 14 11.04 15.27 -10.54
CA MET A 14 11.46 15.66 -9.19
C MET A 14 10.61 14.95 -8.14
N TYR A 15 9.28 15.06 -8.22
CA TYR A 15 8.35 14.46 -7.26
C TYR A 15 8.41 12.93 -7.21
N ALA A 16 8.69 12.27 -8.33
CA ALA A 16 8.89 10.82 -8.36
C ALA A 16 10.09 10.34 -7.51
N ARG A 17 11.03 11.23 -7.17
CA ARG A 17 12.20 10.95 -6.32
C ARG A 17 12.00 11.34 -4.85
N GLU A 18 10.85 11.91 -4.52
CA GLU A 18 10.49 12.43 -3.19
C GLU A 18 9.26 11.64 -2.68
N PRO A 19 9.39 10.33 -2.42
CA PRO A 19 8.25 9.45 -2.09
C PRO A 19 7.48 9.90 -0.86
N GLU A 20 8.11 10.58 0.10
CA GLU A 20 7.48 11.16 1.29
C GLU A 20 6.39 12.19 0.99
N ARG A 21 6.33 12.73 -0.25
CA ARG A 21 5.24 13.61 -0.69
C ARG A 21 3.94 12.88 -1.00
N ILE A 22 4.00 11.56 -1.17
CA ILE A 22 2.87 10.72 -1.60
C ILE A 22 2.33 9.99 -0.38
N ALA A 23 1.02 10.04 -0.18
CA ALA A 23 0.33 9.27 0.86
C ALA A 23 -0.71 8.36 0.21
N PHE A 24 -0.54 7.05 0.36
CA PHE A 24 -1.56 6.07 -0.03
C PHE A 24 -2.61 5.95 1.07
N SER A 25 -3.84 6.40 0.78
CA SER A 25 -4.99 6.19 1.67
C SER A 25 -5.62 4.82 1.44
N GLU A 26 -5.85 4.46 0.17
CA GLU A 26 -6.40 3.16 -0.24
C GLU A 26 -5.89 2.78 -1.62
N PHE A 27 -5.77 1.48 -1.90
CA PHE A 27 -5.48 0.98 -3.25
C PHE A 27 -5.90 -0.49 -3.42
N SER A 28 -5.95 -0.91 -4.68
CA SER A 28 -6.08 -2.31 -5.10
C SER A 28 -5.11 -2.58 -6.23
N THR A 29 -4.41 -3.70 -6.19
CA THR A 29 -3.44 -4.12 -7.20
C THR A 29 -3.51 -5.61 -7.42
N THR A 30 -3.19 -6.05 -8.63
CA THR A 30 -2.95 -7.46 -8.91
C THR A 30 -1.45 -7.73 -8.78
N PHE A 31 -1.08 -8.67 -7.93
CA PHE A 31 0.28 -9.10 -7.66
C PHE A 31 0.56 -10.40 -8.41
N ARG A 32 1.45 -10.38 -9.39
CA ARG A 32 1.88 -11.58 -10.10
C ARG A 32 2.94 -12.32 -9.28
N GLY A 33 2.55 -13.43 -8.66
CA GLY A 33 3.47 -14.36 -8.01
C GLY A 33 4.03 -15.38 -9.01
N GLU A 34 4.77 -16.35 -8.47
CA GLU A 34 5.36 -17.44 -9.26
C GLU A 34 4.30 -18.35 -9.88
N HIS A 35 3.24 -18.66 -9.13
CA HIS A 35 2.24 -19.66 -9.51
C HIS A 35 0.90 -19.07 -9.96
N ASP A 36 0.56 -17.85 -9.53
CA ASP A 36 -0.72 -17.22 -9.81
C ASP A 36 -0.65 -15.69 -9.64
N SER A 37 -1.74 -15.01 -9.97
CA SER A 37 -1.96 -13.60 -9.70
C SER A 37 -2.91 -13.43 -8.51
N TYR A 38 -2.53 -12.57 -7.57
CA TYR A 38 -3.26 -12.35 -6.34
C TYR A 38 -3.70 -10.90 -6.25
N ASP A 39 -4.98 -10.67 -6.01
CA ASP A 39 -5.42 -9.32 -5.67
C ASP A 39 -4.96 -8.96 -4.26
N VAL A 40 -4.31 -7.81 -4.14
CA VAL A 40 -3.83 -7.22 -2.90
C VAL A 40 -4.43 -5.83 -2.77
N SER A 41 -4.98 -5.52 -1.61
CA SER A 41 -5.57 -4.21 -1.35
C SER A 41 -5.23 -3.70 0.03
N PHE A 42 -5.29 -2.38 0.16
CA PHE A 42 -5.27 -1.67 1.43
C PHE A 42 -6.47 -0.74 1.46
N ARG A 43 -7.39 -0.93 2.41
CA ARG A 43 -8.61 -0.14 2.57
C ARG A 43 -8.97 -0.02 4.04
N GLU A 44 -9.45 1.15 4.46
CA GLU A 44 -9.85 1.39 5.86
C GLU A 44 -8.79 0.95 6.88
N GLY A 45 -7.50 1.19 6.59
CA GLY A 45 -6.40 0.79 7.49
C GLY A 45 -6.07 -0.70 7.50
N ARG A 46 -6.68 -1.52 6.63
CA ARG A 46 -6.53 -2.98 6.61
C ARG A 46 -5.94 -3.48 5.30
N TRP A 47 -4.99 -4.40 5.43
CA TRP A 47 -4.48 -5.18 4.33
C TRP A 47 -5.41 -6.35 4.00
N SER A 48 -5.51 -6.69 2.72
CA SER A 48 -6.13 -7.91 2.24
C SER A 48 -5.32 -8.48 1.08
N CYS A 49 -5.20 -9.81 1.02
CA CYS A 49 -4.58 -10.52 -0.09
C CYS A 49 -5.39 -11.78 -0.40
N ALA A 50 -5.62 -12.05 -1.69
CA ALA A 50 -6.35 -13.22 -2.17
C ALA A 50 -5.59 -14.55 -2.05
N CYS A 51 -4.33 -14.55 -1.59
CA CYS A 51 -3.58 -15.79 -1.43
C CYS A 51 -4.09 -16.62 -0.24
N HIS A 52 -4.00 -17.94 -0.35
CA HIS A 52 -4.51 -18.87 0.67
C HIS A 52 -3.89 -18.69 2.07
N PHE A 53 -2.68 -18.12 2.16
CA PHE A 53 -1.97 -17.96 3.43
C PHE A 53 -2.41 -16.74 4.24
N PHE A 54 -2.92 -15.70 3.57
CA PHE A 54 -3.22 -14.41 4.20
C PHE A 54 -4.40 -14.48 5.20
N PRO A 55 -5.54 -15.13 4.89
CA PRO A 55 -6.68 -15.18 5.82
C PRO A 55 -6.34 -15.80 7.18
N THR A 56 -5.38 -16.73 7.23
CA THR A 56 -5.01 -17.45 8.46
C THR A 56 -3.97 -16.69 9.29
N SER A 57 -3.03 -16.01 8.64
CA SER A 57 -1.88 -15.41 9.31
C SER A 57 -1.94 -13.88 9.41
N GLY A 58 -2.80 -13.24 8.59
CA GLY A 58 -2.84 -11.79 8.39
C GLY A 58 -1.60 -11.23 7.68
N ILE A 59 -0.67 -12.08 7.24
CA ILE A 59 0.57 -11.71 6.54
C ILE A 59 0.78 -12.59 5.32
N CYS A 60 1.51 -12.08 4.34
CA CYS A 60 2.01 -12.88 3.23
C CYS A 60 3.17 -12.16 2.55
N SER A 61 3.95 -12.88 1.74
CA SER A 61 5.03 -12.30 0.93
C SER A 61 4.56 -11.16 0.02
N HIS A 62 3.33 -11.22 -0.49
CA HIS A 62 2.76 -10.18 -1.37
C HIS A 62 2.56 -8.84 -0.64
N VAL A 63 1.94 -8.88 0.54
CA VAL A 63 1.76 -7.68 1.39
C VAL A 63 3.12 -7.17 1.85
N MET A 64 4.02 -8.06 2.31
CA MET A 64 5.37 -7.68 2.72
C MET A 64 6.18 -7.02 1.59
N ALA A 65 6.01 -7.47 0.35
CA ALA A 65 6.64 -6.87 -0.82
C ALA A 65 6.13 -5.44 -1.06
N LEU A 66 4.82 -5.22 -1.00
CA LEU A 66 4.25 -3.88 -1.14
C LEU A 66 4.67 -2.96 0.01
N GLN A 67 4.66 -3.43 1.26
CA GLN A 67 5.16 -2.67 2.41
C GLN A 67 6.62 -2.23 2.23
N LYS A 68 7.47 -3.07 1.65
CA LYS A 68 8.86 -2.71 1.32
C LYS A 68 8.96 -1.72 0.16
N LEU A 69 8.15 -1.91 -0.88
CA LEU A 69 8.18 -1.09 -2.10
C LEU A 69 7.65 0.32 -1.86
N ILE A 70 6.53 0.45 -1.16
CA ILE A 70 5.83 1.72 -0.94
C ILE A 70 5.79 2.18 0.52
N GLY A 71 6.60 1.57 1.39
CA GLY A 71 6.67 1.86 2.83
C GLY A 71 6.68 3.36 3.19
N PRO A 72 7.57 4.18 2.61
CA PRO A 72 7.60 5.62 2.90
C PRO A 72 6.28 6.35 2.61
N MET A 73 5.47 5.81 1.70
CA MET A 73 4.20 6.37 1.23
C MET A 73 2.97 5.81 1.97
N LEU A 74 3.15 4.79 2.79
CA LEU A 74 2.08 4.20 3.60
C LEU A 74 1.89 4.96 4.92
N PRO A 75 0.69 4.92 5.53
CA PRO A 75 0.51 5.36 6.92
C PRO A 75 1.24 4.42 7.88
N MET A 76 1.57 4.89 9.08
CA MET A 76 2.49 4.18 9.98
C MET A 76 1.99 2.78 10.37
N GLU A 77 0.68 2.65 10.59
CA GLU A 77 -0.02 1.41 10.88
C GLU A 77 0.01 0.39 9.73
N ALA A 78 0.23 0.83 8.49
CA ALA A 78 0.28 -0.03 7.31
C ALA A 78 1.71 -0.44 6.92
N ARG A 79 2.72 0.29 7.39
CA ARG A 79 4.15 0.10 7.04
C ARG A 79 4.74 -1.19 7.58
N TYR A 80 4.29 -1.58 8.76
CA TYR A 80 4.81 -2.72 9.48
C TYR A 80 3.66 -3.56 10.01
N TRP A 81 3.97 -4.82 10.24
CA TRP A 81 3.10 -5.69 10.96
C TRP A 81 3.09 -5.35 12.46
N PRO A 82 1.90 -5.27 13.08
CA PRO A 82 1.69 -5.93 14.35
C PRO A 82 0.67 -7.06 14.19
N VAL A 83 1.00 -8.26 14.69
CA VAL A 83 -0.05 -9.25 15.01
C VAL A 83 -0.86 -8.57 16.10
N SER A 84 -2.15 -8.39 15.88
CA SER A 84 -3.15 -7.98 16.88
C SER A 84 -3.01 -6.57 17.51
N SER A 85 -3.96 -5.69 17.19
CA SER A 85 -4.80 -5.10 18.23
C SER A 85 -6.17 -4.71 17.67
N PRO A 86 -7.24 -4.82 18.49
CA PRO A 86 -8.60 -4.61 18.04
C PRO A 86 -8.82 -3.14 17.68
N VAL A 87 -9.68 -2.92 16.68
CA VAL A 87 -10.20 -1.58 16.35
C VAL A 87 -10.81 -0.98 17.62
N PRO A 88 -10.32 0.16 18.16
CA PRO A 88 -11.07 0.89 19.17
C PRO A 88 -12.21 1.59 18.41
N GLY A 89 -13.41 1.00 18.41
CA GLY A 89 -14.51 1.57 17.62
C GLY A 89 -15.87 0.90 17.64
N THR A 90 -16.08 -0.24 18.29
CA THR A 90 -17.45 -0.78 18.48
C THR A 90 -17.96 -0.47 19.89
N ASN A 91 -18.33 0.79 20.12
CA ASN A 91 -19.33 1.12 21.14
C ASN A 91 -20.69 1.08 20.46
N GLY A 92 -21.49 0.07 20.80
CA GLY A 92 -22.82 -0.10 20.24
C GLY A 92 -23.58 -1.21 20.94
N HIS A 93 -23.80 -1.05 22.25
CA HIS A 93 -24.97 -1.52 23.00
C HIS A 93 -25.14 -0.67 24.26
#